data_AF-A0A7C5UQR1-F1
#
_entry.id   AF-A0A7C5UQR1-F1
#
_cell.length_a   1.000
_cell.length_b   1.000
_cell.length_c   1.000
_cell.angle_alpha   90.00
_cell.angle_beta   90.00
_cell.angle_gamma   90.00
#
_symmetry.space_group_name_H-M   'P 1'
#
loop_
_entity.id
_entity.type
_entity.pdbx_description
1 polymer ?
#
loop_
_entity_poly.entity_id
_entity_poly.type
_entity_poly.pdbx_seq_one_letter_code
_entity_poly.pdbx_strand_id
1 'polypeptide(L)' 'MLSGQETIASLILLGGFLGLLLIKVPISFALAISSLLTASYLKIPVLVIAQKMSDGMDTFTLMAIPFFVLAGEIMARGGM' A
#
# COMPACT_ATOMS: atom_id res chain seq x y z
N MET A 1 -3.24 -16.82 23.05
CA MET A 1 -2.13 -17.55 22.38
C MET A 1 -1.88 -17.10 20.93
N LEU A 2 -2.72 -16.26 20.32
CA LEU A 2 -2.53 -15.76 18.94
C LEU A 2 -1.71 -14.45 18.83
N SER A 3 -1.60 -13.65 19.90
CA SER A 3 -0.91 -12.35 19.85
C SER A 3 0.62 -12.42 19.75
N GLY A 4 1.24 -13.58 20.04
CA GLY A 4 2.70 -13.74 19.92
C GLY A 4 3.21 -13.72 18.47
N GLN A 5 2.41 -14.22 17.52
CA GLN A 5 2.78 -14.20 16.10
C GLN A 5 2.64 -12.81 15.47
N GLU A 6 1.69 -12.01 15.94
CA GLU A 6 1.44 -10.65 15.44
C GLU A 6 2.59 -9.69 15.79
N THR A 7 3.19 -9.87 16.97
CA THR A 7 4.38 -9.11 17.38
C THR A 7 5.59 -9.44 16.50
N ILE A 8 5.81 -10.72 16.20
CA ILE A 8 6.93 -11.17 15.33
C ILE A 8 6.72 -10.65 13.90
N ALA A 9 5.49 -10.72 13.40
CA ALA A 9 5.10 -10.19 12.10
C ALA A 9 5.37 -8.68 11.96
N SER A 10 5.04 -7.92 13.01
CA SER A 10 5.28 -6.47 13.07
C SER A 10 6.78 -6.15 13.12
N LEU A 11 7.57 -6.95 13.84
CA LEU A 11 9.03 -6.83 13.88
C LEU A 11 9.69 -7.13 12.52
N ILE A 12 9.22 -8.17 11.81
CA ILE A 12 9.68 -8.50 10.45
C ILE A 12 9.35 -7.35 9.50
N LEU A 13 8.13 -6.81 9.60
CA LEU A 13 7.70 -5.70 8.75
C LEU A 13 8.55 -4.45 9.01
N LEU A 14 8.67 -4.04 10.28
CA LEU A 14 9.40 -2.84 10.66
C LEU A 14 10.90 -2.97 10.37
N GLY A 15 11.49 -4.12 10.70
CA GLY A 15 12.91 -4.40 10.46
C GLY A 15 13.25 -4.47 8.98
N GLY A 16 12.42 -5.15 8.18
CA GLY A 16 12.56 -5.18 6.72
C GLY A 16 12.40 -3.80 6.10
N PHE A 17 11.34 -3.07 6.48
CA PHE A 17 11.07 -1.73 5.97
C PHE A 17 12.22 -0.75 6.26
N LEU A 18 12.71 -0.69 7.51
CA LEU A 18 13.85 0.16 7.87
C LEU A 18 15.14 -0.25 7.13
N GLY A 19 15.39 -1.56 7.00
CA GLY A 19 16.55 -2.08 6.28
C GLY A 19 16.56 -1.68 4.81
N LEU A 20 15.42 -1.79 4.12
CA LEU A 20 15.29 -1.38 2.71
C LEU A 20 15.36 0.15 2.54
N LEU A 21 14.88 0.92 3.52
CA LEU A 21 14.98 2.39 3.52
C LEU A 21 16.44 2.88 3.57
N LEU A 22 17.29 2.21 4.37
CA LEU A 22 18.72 2.55 4.47
C LEU A 22 19.47 2.36 3.13
N ILE A 23 18.99 1.46 2.27
CA ILE A 23 19.56 1.18 0.94
C ILE A 23 19.07 2.22 -0.11
N LYS A 24 18.31 3.25 0.29
CA LYS A 24 17.69 4.25 -0.60
C LYS A 24 16.76 3.63 -1.65
N VAL A 25 16.17 2.47 -1.36
CA VAL A 25 15.13 1.90 -2.20
C VAL A 25 13.88 2.79 -2.11
N PRO A 26 13.20 3.06 -3.24
CA PRO A 26 11.91 3.75 -3.21
C PRO A 26 10.94 3.14 -2.19
N ILE A 27 10.35 3.99 -1.36
CA ILE A 27 9.54 3.64 -0.19
C ILE A 27 8.42 2.66 -0.55
N SER A 28 7.80 2.81 -1.73
CA SER A 28 6.75 1.94 -2.24
C SER A 28 7.20 0.48 -2.37
N PHE A 29 8.43 0.25 -2.86
CA PHE A 29 9.00 -1.09 -3.00
C PHE A 29 9.44 -1.65 -1.66
N ALA A 30 10.03 -0.82 -0.79
CA ALA A 30 10.39 -1.22 0.56
C ALA A 30 9.18 -1.74 1.34
N LEU A 31 8.07 -0.99 1.29
CA LEU A 31 6.80 -1.33 1.95
C LEU A 31 6.14 -2.58 1.33
N ALA A 32 6.14 -2.68 0.00
CA ALA A 32 5.57 -3.83 -0.69
C ALA A 32 6.29 -5.13 -0.32
N ILE A 33 7.62 -5.13 -0.34
CA ILE A 33 8.44 -6.31 -0.03
C ILE A 33 8.31 -6.70 1.45
N SER A 34 8.38 -5.73 2.37
CA SER A 34 8.25 -6.01 3.80
C SER A 34 6.85 -6.54 4.15
N SER A 35 5.80 -5.98 3.53
CA SER A 35 4.41 -6.44 3.70
C SER A 35 4.21 -7.85 3.15
N LEU A 36 4.77 -8.17 1.97
CA LEU A 36 4.68 -9.50 1.37
C LEU A 36 5.38 -10.57 2.22
N LEU A 37 6.55 -10.25 2.78
CA LEU A 37 7.30 -11.13 3.69
C LEU A 37 6.49 -11.40 4.96
N THR A 38 5.90 -10.38 5.55
CA THR A 38 5.04 -10.52 6.73
C THR A 38 3.77 -11.32 6.42
N ALA A 39 3.14 -11.11 5.27
CA ALA A 39 1.96 -11.84 4.85
C ALA A 39 2.23 -13.33 4.59
N SER A 40 3.40 -13.65 4.04
CA SER A 40 3.88 -15.03 3.89
C SER A 40 4.13 -15.71 5.23
N TYR A 41 4.69 -14.98 6.20
CA TYR A 41 4.93 -15.47 7.56
C TYR A 41 3.63 -15.78 8.33
N LEU A 42 2.60 -14.96 8.18
CA LEU A 42 1.28 -15.20 8.79
C LEU A 42 0.43 -16.27 8.07
N LYS A 43 0.91 -16.84 6.95
CA LYS A 43 0.14 -17.75 6.08
C LYS A 43 -1.25 -17.21 5.73
N ILE A 44 -1.35 -15.89 5.51
CA ILE A 44 -2.62 -15.29 5.12
C ILE A 44 -3.00 -15.85 3.74
N PRO A 45 -4.23 -16.35 3.54
CA PRO A 45 -4.68 -16.80 2.22
C PRO A 45 -4.50 -15.68 1.21
N VAL A 46 -3.86 -15.98 0.09
CA VAL A 46 -3.53 -15.02 -0.97
C VAL A 46 -4.77 -14.27 -1.47
N LEU A 47 -5.93 -14.93 -1.39
CA LEU A 47 -7.24 -14.35 -1.71
C LEU A 47 -7.61 -13.16 -0.80
N VAL A 48 -7.31 -13.25 0.50
CA VAL A 48 -7.60 -12.16 1.46
C VAL A 48 -6.67 -10.97 1.20
N ILE A 49 -5.41 -11.23 0.85
CA ILE A 49 -4.44 -10.19 0.46
C ILE A 49 -4.93 -9.47 -0.80
N ALA A 50 -5.33 -10.22 -1.84
CA ALA A 50 -5.83 -9.67 -3.09
C ALA A 50 -7.10 -8.83 -2.90
N GLN A 51 -8.03 -9.29 -2.06
CA GLN A 51 -9.22 -8.49 -1.70
C GLN A 51 -8.87 -7.18 -1.00
N LYS A 52 -7.98 -7.22 0.00
CA LYS A 52 -7.54 -6.01 0.71
C LYS A 52 -6.78 -5.02 -0.18
N MET A 53 -6.05 -5.52 -1.18
CA MET A 53 -5.39 -4.67 -2.17
C MET A 53 -6.39 -3.98 -3.10
N SER A 54 -7.44 -4.69 -3.52
CA SER A 54 -8.53 -4.13 -4.34
C SER A 54 -9.32 -3.06 -3.57
N ASP A 55 -9.71 -3.35 -2.33
CA ASP A 55 -10.40 -2.37 -1.45
C ASP A 55 -9.57 -1.09 -1.23
N GLY A 56 -8.24 -1.20 -1.21
CA GLY A 56 -7.34 -0.05 -1.08
C GLY A 56 -7.25 0.80 -2.35
N MET A 57 -7.36 0.18 -3.53
CA MET A 57 -7.35 0.89 -4.82
C MET A 57 -8.64 1.68 -5.07
N ASP A 58 -9.75 1.28 -4.44
CA ASP A 58 -11.02 1.98 -4.48
C ASP A 58 -11.05 3.26 -3.61
N THR A 59 -9.91 3.66 -3.06
CA THR A 59 -9.82 4.90 -2.27
C THR A 59 -10.22 6.09 -3.14
N PHE A 60 -11.27 6.81 -2.71
CA PHE A 60 -11.81 8.01 -3.35
C PHE A 60 -10.72 9.01 -3.79
N THR A 61 -9.62 9.11 -3.03
CA THR A 61 -8.44 9.92 -3.34
C THR A 61 -7.74 9.55 -4.65
N LEU A 62 -7.61 8.26 -4.99
CA LEU A 62 -6.98 7.82 -6.24
C LEU A 62 -7.83 8.20 -7.47
N MET A 63 -9.15 8.20 -7.31
CA MET A 63 -10.09 8.71 -8.31
C MET A 63 -10.22 10.24 -8.29
N ALA A 64 -9.99 10.89 -7.14
CA ALA A 64 -10.08 12.34 -7.01
C ALA A 64 -9.05 13.05 -7.91
N ILE A 65 -7.83 12.50 -8.05
CA ILE A 65 -6.79 13.08 -8.91
C ILE A 65 -7.26 13.18 -10.38
N PRO A 66 -7.69 12.11 -11.05
CA PRO A 66 -8.18 12.20 -12.43
C PRO A 66 -9.46 13.03 -12.55
N PHE A 67 -10.38 12.99 -11.58
CA PHE A 67 -11.56 13.86 -11.59
C PHE A 67 -11.20 15.34 -11.45
N PHE A 68 -10.20 15.71 -10.64
CA PHE A 68 -9.70 17.08 -10.52
C PHE A 68 -9.05 17.56 -11.82
N VAL A 69 -8.25 16.71 -12.47
CA VAL A 69 -7.65 17.03 -13.78
C VAL A 69 -8.73 17.20 -14.85
N LEU A 70 -9.73 16.32 -14.87
CA LEU A 70 -10.86 16.41 -15.80
C LEU A 70 -11.70 17.68 -15.56
N ALA A 71 -12.03 17.99 -14.30
CA ALA A 71 -12.73 19.21 -13.94
C ALA A 71 -11.92 20.46 -14.31
N GLY A 72 -10.60 20.43 -14.10
CA GLY A 72 -9.68 21.49 -14.52
C GLY A 72 -9.66 21.68 -16.03
N GLU A 73 -9.63 20.60 -16.82
CA GLU A 73 -9.71 20.63 -18.27
C GLU A 73 -11.07 21.18 -18.76
N ILE A 74 -12.18 20.77 -18.13
CA ILE A 74 -13.53 21.30 -18.42
C ILE A 74 -13.61 22.78 -18.09
N MET A 75 -13.06 23.23 -16.95
CA MET A 75 -13.01 24.65 -16.59
C MET A 75 -12.11 25.46 -17.53
N ALA A 76 -10.98 24.91 -17.97
CA ALA A 76 -10.09 25.56 -18.93
C ALA A 76 -10.70 25.67 -20.34
N ARG A 77 -11.49 24.68 -20.77
CA ARG A 77 -12.20 24.69 -22.07
C ARG A 77 -13.57 25.38 -22.01
N GLY A 78 -14.15 25.53 -20.83
CA GLY A 78 -15.46 26.12 -20.57
C GLY A 78 -15.49 27.66 -20.51
N GLY A 79 -14.33 28.31 -20.64
CA GLY A 79 -14.18 29.76 -20.77
C GLY A 79 -13.54 30.40 -19.53
N MET A 80 -12.48 31.21 -19.59
CA MET A 80 -12.18 32.33 -20.51
C MET A 80 -12.78 32.30 -21.91
#